data_AF-A0A7S1CAX0-F1
#
_entry.id   AF-A0A7S1CAX0-F1
#
_cell.length_a   1.000
_cell.length_b   1.000
_cell.length_c   1.000
_cell.angle_alpha   90.00
_cell.angle_beta   90.00
_cell.angle_gamma   90.00
#
_symmetry.space_group_name_H-M   'P 1'
#
loop_
_entity.id
_entity.type
_entity.pdbx_description
1 polymer ?
#
loop_
_entity_poly.entity_id
_entity_poly.type
_entity_poly.pdbx_seq_one_letter_code
_entity_poly.pdbx_strand_id
1 'polypeptide(L)'
;SSRAGAMAARRDGAGGRRAGGAAARAARDGASNVQEKLKASVAGGDFYSALQMYKTLYSRKNARGRHAEAEALLSEGALVMLEHGQLAAGCELATLLVSRWVERNAPASDATATTLGRINDAFVAAGTGKEHASFLLAAIKWSKHAGGLPGGDR
;
A
#
# COMPACT_ATOMS: atom_id res chain seq x y z
N SER A 1 -19.47 -63.03 44.62
CA SER A 1 -18.44 -62.63 43.65
C SER A 1 -18.69 -61.23 43.16
N SER A 2 -17.84 -60.30 43.58
CA SER A 2 -17.87 -58.87 43.28
C SER A 2 -16.61 -58.53 42.47
N ARG A 3 -16.75 -57.76 41.40
CA ARG A 3 -15.64 -57.20 40.59
C ARG A 3 -16.18 -55.88 40.00
N ALA A 4 -15.90 -54.76 40.67
CA ALA A 4 -14.80 -53.84 40.41
C ALA A 4 -15.03 -52.93 39.18
N GLY A 5 -15.11 -51.62 39.44
CA GLY A 5 -15.08 -50.55 38.43
C GLY A 5 -15.09 -49.19 39.13
N ALA A 6 -13.92 -48.59 39.24
CA ALA A 6 -13.62 -47.43 40.07
C ALA A 6 -13.79 -46.09 39.34
N MET A 7 -13.84 -45.04 40.18
CA MET A 7 -13.21 -43.72 40.01
C MET A 7 -13.87 -42.63 39.14
N ALA A 8 -14.20 -41.56 39.87
CA ALA A 8 -13.73 -40.18 39.70
C ALA A 8 -14.55 -39.21 38.82
N ALA A 9 -15.11 -38.24 39.55
CA ALA A 9 -15.68 -37.00 39.08
C ALA A 9 -14.72 -36.17 38.23
N ARG A 10 -15.25 -35.42 37.25
CA ARG A 10 -14.66 -34.17 36.77
C ARG A 10 -15.74 -33.13 36.50
N ARG A 11 -15.54 -31.96 37.13
CA ARG A 11 -16.24 -30.69 36.96
C ARG A 11 -15.84 -30.00 35.65
N ASP A 12 -16.78 -29.17 35.18
CA ASP A 12 -16.67 -27.83 34.59
C ASP A 12 -15.66 -27.52 33.48
N GLY A 13 -16.12 -26.71 32.50
CA GLY A 13 -15.20 -25.94 31.67
C GLY A 13 -15.80 -25.30 30.43
N ALA A 14 -16.77 -24.38 30.60
CA ALA A 14 -17.10 -23.39 29.57
C ALA A 14 -15.85 -22.55 29.23
N GLY A 15 -15.49 -22.43 27.96
CA GLY A 15 -14.28 -21.70 27.56
C GLY A 15 -14.09 -21.46 26.06
N GLY A 16 -15.18 -21.31 25.29
CA GLY A 16 -15.10 -20.90 23.89
C GLY A 16 -15.15 -19.38 23.74
N ARG A 17 -14.17 -18.80 23.03
CA ARG A 17 -14.06 -17.41 22.53
C ARG A 17 -13.20 -16.43 23.36
N ARG A 18 -11.86 -16.52 23.27
CA ARG A 18 -10.94 -15.39 23.55
C ARG A 18 -9.71 -15.27 22.62
N ALA A 19 -9.61 -16.04 21.54
CA ALA A 19 -8.44 -15.97 20.63
C ALA A 19 -8.53 -14.88 19.54
N GLY A 20 -9.74 -14.46 19.14
CA GLY A 20 -9.91 -13.51 18.02
C GLY A 20 -9.55 -12.05 18.33
N GLY A 21 -9.60 -11.64 19.60
CA GLY A 21 -9.39 -10.23 19.99
C GLY A 21 -7.92 -9.80 20.09
N ALA A 22 -7.03 -10.71 20.54
CA ALA A 22 -5.62 -10.39 20.77
C ALA A 22 -4.83 -10.20 19.47
N ALA A 23 -5.07 -11.06 18.46
CA ALA A 23 -4.43 -10.94 17.15
C ALA A 23 -4.89 -9.68 16.40
N ALA A 24 -6.18 -9.33 16.50
CA ALA A 24 -6.73 -8.10 15.92
C ALA A 24 -6.18 -6.83 16.60
N ARG A 25 -5.94 -6.88 17.92
CA ARG A 25 -5.34 -5.78 18.69
C ARG A 25 -3.85 -5.60 18.38
N ALA A 26 -3.05 -6.68 18.38
CA ALA A 26 -1.65 -6.63 17.98
C ALA A 26 -1.44 -6.17 16.54
N ALA A 27 -2.35 -6.54 15.62
CA ALA A 27 -2.34 -6.05 14.24
C ALA A 27 -2.70 -4.56 14.13
N ARG A 28 -3.56 -4.04 15.01
CA ARG A 28 -3.91 -2.61 15.11
C ARG A 28 -2.77 -1.80 15.72
N ASP A 29 -2.16 -2.30 16.79
CA ASP A 29 -1.05 -1.66 17.50
C ASP A 29 0.21 -1.61 16.60
N GLY A 30 0.47 -2.68 15.83
CA GLY A 30 1.54 -2.72 14.84
C GLY A 30 1.30 -1.82 13.63
N ALA A 31 0.05 -1.59 13.21
CA ALA A 31 -0.29 -0.68 12.11
C ALA A 31 -0.20 0.80 12.51
N SER A 32 -0.66 1.15 13.72
CA SER A 32 -0.56 2.51 14.27
C SER A 32 0.89 2.96 14.38
N ASN A 33 1.75 2.07 14.92
CA ASN A 33 3.17 2.33 15.10
C ASN A 33 3.90 2.58 13.76
N VAL A 34 3.50 1.89 12.69
CA VAL A 34 4.18 2.02 11.40
C VAL A 34 3.85 3.34 10.68
N GLN A 35 2.61 3.83 10.77
CA GLN A 35 2.29 5.18 10.25
C GLN A 35 2.98 6.28 11.05
N GLU A 36 3.07 6.14 12.37
CA GLU A 36 3.81 7.09 13.22
C GLU A 36 5.30 7.09 12.90
N LYS A 37 5.90 5.91 12.73
CA LYS A 37 7.30 5.76 12.29
C LYS A 37 7.54 6.36 10.92
N LEU A 38 6.61 6.20 9.98
CA LEU A 38 6.71 6.80 8.66
C LEU A 38 6.77 8.33 8.74
N LYS A 39 5.87 8.92 9.54
CA LYS A 39 5.86 10.36 9.82
C LYS A 39 7.15 10.81 10.50
N ALA A 40 7.65 10.04 11.47
CA ALA A 40 8.90 10.34 12.16
C ALA A 40 10.12 10.25 11.22
N SER A 41 10.21 9.26 10.33
CA SER A 41 11.29 9.12 9.35
C SER A 41 11.30 10.30 8.36
N VAL A 42 10.13 10.70 7.86
CA VAL A 42 10.01 11.87 6.98
C VAL A 42 10.42 13.16 7.73
N ALA A 43 9.90 13.37 8.94
CA ALA A 43 10.23 14.55 9.75
C ALA A 43 11.71 14.60 10.17
N GLY A 44 12.34 13.43 10.35
CA GLY A 44 13.76 13.30 10.66
C GLY A 44 14.69 13.34 9.45
N GLY A 45 14.16 13.48 8.23
CA GLY A 45 14.95 13.50 7.00
C GLY A 45 15.49 12.12 6.56
N ASP A 46 15.05 11.04 7.19
CA ASP A 46 15.40 9.66 6.80
C ASP A 46 14.49 9.18 5.67
N PHE A 47 14.65 9.81 4.50
CA PHE A 47 13.82 9.54 3.32
C PHE A 47 14.07 8.14 2.75
N TYR A 48 15.28 7.59 2.93
CA TYR A 48 15.58 6.23 2.50
C TYR A 48 14.77 5.20 3.29
N SER A 49 14.77 5.28 4.63
CA SER A 49 13.94 4.40 5.45
C SER A 49 12.47 4.61 5.18
N ALA A 50 12.02 5.87 5.05
CA ALA A 50 10.63 6.17 4.72
C ALA A 50 10.21 5.54 3.39
N LEU A 51 11.04 5.61 2.34
CA LEU A 51 10.80 4.96 1.05
C LEU A 51 10.63 3.44 1.19
N GLN A 52 11.54 2.77 1.91
CA GLN A 52 11.44 1.32 2.12
C GLN A 52 10.20 0.94 2.95
N MET A 53 9.80 1.79 3.89
CA MET A 53 8.58 1.61 4.67
C MET A 53 7.32 1.72 3.80
N TYR A 54 7.22 2.74 2.92
CA TYR A 54 6.12 2.85 1.95
C TYR A 54 6.00 1.59 1.09
N LYS A 55 7.11 1.09 0.52
CA LYS A 55 7.13 -0.12 -0.31
C LYS A 55 6.72 -1.38 0.46
N THR A 56 7.15 -1.49 1.72
CA THR A 56 6.80 -2.62 2.59
C THR A 56 5.31 -2.61 2.95
N LEU A 57 4.78 -1.45 3.35
CA LEU A 57 3.37 -1.27 3.67
C LEU A 57 2.49 -1.54 2.46
N TYR A 58 2.84 -0.96 1.31
CA TYR A 58 2.21 -1.22 0.04
C TYR A 58 2.11 -2.73 -0.21
N SER A 59 3.24 -3.44 -0.17
CA SER A 59 3.30 -4.89 -0.46
C SER A 59 2.39 -5.69 0.47
N ARG A 60 2.39 -5.36 1.78
CA ARG A 60 1.53 -6.01 2.77
C ARG A 60 0.04 -5.76 2.52
N LYS A 61 -0.33 -4.54 2.11
CA LYS A 61 -1.72 -4.18 1.80
C LYS A 61 -2.18 -4.83 0.51
N ASN A 62 -1.33 -4.82 -0.52
CA ASN A 62 -1.60 -5.45 -1.80
C ASN A 62 -1.79 -6.98 -1.66
N ALA A 63 -0.94 -7.65 -0.87
CA ALA A 63 -1.07 -9.08 -0.58
C ALA A 63 -2.37 -9.46 0.15
N ARG A 64 -3.05 -8.48 0.78
CA ARG A 64 -4.35 -8.67 1.45
C ARG A 64 -5.53 -8.25 0.57
N GLY A 65 -5.32 -7.98 -0.72
CA GLY A 65 -6.36 -7.52 -1.65
C GLY A 65 -6.85 -6.08 -1.39
N ARG A 66 -6.18 -5.31 -0.52
CA ARG A 66 -6.57 -3.94 -0.17
C ARG A 66 -5.98 -2.96 -1.18
N HIS A 67 -6.32 -3.12 -2.46
CA HIS A 67 -5.68 -2.41 -3.57
C HIS A 67 -5.84 -0.89 -3.47
N ALA A 68 -7.04 -0.38 -3.19
CA ALA A 68 -7.28 1.06 -3.07
C ALA A 68 -6.40 1.71 -1.97
N GLU A 69 -6.23 1.05 -0.83
CA GLU A 69 -5.35 1.55 0.24
C GLU A 69 -3.87 1.44 -0.13
N ALA A 70 -3.49 0.39 -0.85
CA ALA A 70 -2.12 0.21 -1.30
C ALA A 70 -1.74 1.31 -2.32
N GLU A 71 -2.65 1.63 -3.24
CA GLU A 71 -2.49 2.70 -4.22
C GLU A 71 -2.45 4.08 -3.55
N ALA A 72 -3.33 4.32 -2.57
CA ALA A 72 -3.32 5.54 -1.78
C ALA A 72 -1.96 5.74 -1.08
N LEU A 73 -1.41 4.69 -0.45
CA LEU A 73 -0.09 4.73 0.19
C LEU A 73 1.04 5.09 -0.78
N LEU A 74 1.02 4.56 -2.00
CA LEU A 74 2.05 4.89 -3.00
C LEU A 74 1.92 6.33 -3.49
N SER A 75 0.68 6.80 -3.75
CA SER A 75 0.44 8.17 -4.16
C SER A 75 0.82 9.19 -3.08
N GLU A 76 0.44 8.92 -1.82
CA GLU A 76 0.80 9.74 -0.66
C GLU A 76 2.33 9.80 -0.50
N GLY A 77 2.99 8.65 -0.53
CA GLY A 77 4.44 8.60 -0.40
C GLY A 77 5.17 9.31 -1.54
N ALA A 78 4.68 9.20 -2.78
CA ALA A 78 5.25 9.95 -3.89
C ALA A 78 5.17 11.47 -3.66
N LEU A 79 3.99 11.98 -3.26
CA LEU A 79 3.80 13.40 -2.98
C LEU A 79 4.71 13.88 -1.84
N VAL A 80 4.74 13.15 -0.72
CA VAL A 80 5.58 13.49 0.44
C VAL A 80 7.07 13.54 0.07
N MET A 81 7.56 12.59 -0.73
CA MET A 81 8.96 12.60 -1.18
C MET A 81 9.26 13.82 -2.07
N LEU A 82 8.35 14.14 -2.99
CA LEU A 82 8.50 15.29 -3.88
C LEU A 82 8.45 16.62 -3.14
N GLU A 83 7.58 16.76 -2.15
CA GLU A 83 7.51 17.94 -1.27
C GLU A 83 8.84 18.21 -0.54
N HIS A 84 9.64 17.17 -0.30
CA HIS A 84 10.98 17.27 0.32
C HIS A 84 12.13 17.23 -0.70
N GLY A 85 11.84 17.43 -1.99
CA GLY A 85 12.83 17.47 -3.07
C GLY A 85 13.45 16.11 -3.41
N GLN A 86 12.92 15.01 -2.90
CA GLN A 86 13.42 13.65 -3.13
C GLN A 86 12.88 13.09 -4.45
N LEU A 87 13.32 13.65 -5.58
CA LEU A 87 12.81 13.32 -6.93
C LEU A 87 12.91 11.83 -7.25
N ALA A 88 14.04 11.18 -6.93
CA ALA A 88 14.26 9.77 -7.21
C ALA A 88 13.30 8.87 -6.42
N ALA A 89 13.14 9.14 -5.12
CA ALA A 89 12.22 8.40 -4.27
C ALA A 89 10.75 8.61 -4.67
N GLY A 90 10.37 9.85 -4.99
CA GLY A 90 9.05 10.19 -5.51
C GLY A 90 8.75 9.45 -6.82
N CYS A 91 9.71 9.44 -7.75
CA CYS A 91 9.60 8.71 -9.01
C CYS A 91 9.47 7.20 -8.82
N GLU A 92 10.24 6.61 -7.90
CA GLU A 92 10.16 5.17 -7.63
C GLU A 92 8.76 4.77 -7.15
N LEU A 93 8.18 5.53 -6.21
CA LEU A 93 6.82 5.28 -5.72
C LEU A 93 5.75 5.53 -6.78
N ALA A 94 5.87 6.62 -7.55
CA ALA A 94 4.91 6.95 -8.60
C ALA A 94 4.93 5.93 -9.76
N THR A 95 6.12 5.50 -10.20
CA THR A 95 6.25 4.49 -11.25
C THR A 95 5.83 3.11 -10.76
N LEU A 96 6.05 2.78 -9.48
CA LEU A 96 5.49 1.57 -8.87
C LEU A 96 3.96 1.61 -8.91
N LEU A 97 3.32 2.71 -8.53
CA LEU A 97 1.85 2.88 -8.61
C LEU A 97 1.33 2.60 -10.03
N VAL A 98 1.91 3.25 -11.02
CA VAL A 98 1.52 3.08 -12.43
C VAL A 98 1.74 1.63 -12.90
N SER A 99 2.85 1.01 -12.51
CA SER A 99 3.13 -0.40 -12.86
C SER A 99 2.06 -1.34 -12.31
N ARG A 100 1.50 -1.06 -11.13
CA ARG A 100 0.41 -1.87 -10.54
C ARG A 100 -0.91 -1.67 -11.24
N TRP A 101 -1.17 -0.47 -11.75
CA TRP A 101 -2.32 -0.26 -12.62
C TRP A 101 -2.20 -1.04 -13.93
N VAL A 102 -0.99 -1.15 -14.51
CA VAL A 102 -0.74 -2.02 -15.68
C VAL A 102 -1.02 -3.48 -15.34
N GLU A 103 -0.41 -4.01 -14.28
CA GLU A 103 -0.60 -5.42 -13.88
C GLU A 103 -2.06 -5.80 -13.63
N ARG A 104 -2.86 -4.84 -13.13
CA ARG A 104 -4.28 -5.06 -12.82
C ARG A 104 -5.22 -4.69 -13.97
N ASN A 105 -4.71 -4.24 -15.11
CA ASN A 105 -5.51 -3.68 -16.20
C ASN A 105 -6.49 -2.60 -15.69
N ALA A 106 -6.02 -1.72 -14.81
CA ALA A 106 -6.87 -0.66 -14.26
C ALA A 106 -7.29 0.30 -15.38
N PRO A 107 -8.59 0.63 -15.49
CA PRO A 107 -9.10 1.48 -16.55
C PRO A 107 -8.69 2.94 -16.35
N ALA A 108 -8.61 3.67 -17.46
CA ALA A 108 -8.53 5.13 -17.38
C ALA A 108 -9.84 5.68 -16.79
N SER A 109 -9.72 6.45 -15.71
CA SER A 109 -10.83 7.05 -14.98
C SER A 109 -10.42 8.40 -14.39
N ASP A 110 -11.40 9.20 -13.99
CA ASP A 110 -11.17 10.49 -13.33
C ASP A 110 -10.30 10.35 -12.07
N ALA A 111 -10.44 9.26 -11.32
CA ALA A 111 -9.62 8.99 -10.13
C ALA A 111 -8.14 8.78 -10.47
N THR A 112 -7.87 7.96 -11.50
CA THR A 112 -6.49 7.73 -11.98
C THR A 112 -5.89 9.00 -12.60
N ALA A 113 -6.69 9.76 -13.36
CA ALA A 113 -6.27 11.02 -13.97
C ALA A 113 -5.95 12.07 -12.90
N THR A 114 -6.80 12.22 -11.88
CA THR A 114 -6.58 13.12 -10.73
C THR A 114 -5.30 12.75 -9.99
N THR A 115 -5.07 11.46 -9.77
CA THR A 115 -3.86 10.98 -9.09
C THR A 115 -2.60 11.29 -9.89
N LEU A 116 -2.61 11.04 -11.21
CA LEU A 116 -1.49 11.37 -12.10
C LEU A 116 -1.23 12.88 -12.15
N GLY A 117 -2.30 13.69 -12.23
CA GLY A 117 -2.20 15.16 -12.23
C GLY A 117 -1.54 15.69 -10.97
N ARG A 118 -1.99 15.23 -9.79
CA ARG A 118 -1.38 15.64 -8.51
C ARG A 118 0.10 15.31 -8.42
N ILE A 119 0.51 14.12 -8.88
CA ILE A 119 1.92 13.71 -8.88
C ILE A 119 2.71 14.54 -9.89
N ASN A 120 2.15 14.81 -11.06
CA ASN A 120 2.78 15.69 -12.06
C ASN A 120 3.02 17.09 -11.50
N ASP A 121 2.03 17.68 -10.85
CA ASP A 121 2.14 19.03 -10.28
C ASP A 121 3.20 19.06 -9.17
N ALA A 122 3.28 18.02 -8.35
CA ALA A 122 4.32 17.88 -7.34
C ALA A 122 5.73 17.76 -7.96
N PHE A 123 5.89 17.05 -9.08
CA PHE A 123 7.16 17.04 -9.83
C PHE A 123 7.51 18.41 -10.39
N VAL A 124 6.55 19.11 -10.98
CA VAL A 124 6.77 20.47 -11.52
C VAL A 124 7.21 21.41 -10.40
N ALA A 125 6.61 21.31 -9.22
CA ALA A 125 6.97 22.13 -8.05
C ALA A 125 8.35 21.78 -7.48
N ALA A 126 8.70 20.49 -7.43
CA ALA A 126 9.97 20.00 -6.86
C ALA A 126 11.16 20.14 -7.82
N GLY A 127 10.91 20.14 -9.13
CA GLY A 127 11.91 20.23 -10.18
C GLY A 127 11.71 19.18 -11.28
N THR A 128 11.71 19.64 -12.53
CA THR A 128 11.58 18.76 -13.71
C THR A 128 12.93 18.19 -14.11
N GLY A 129 13.00 16.88 -14.35
CA GLY A 129 14.24 16.16 -14.69
C GLY A 129 13.99 14.76 -15.25
N LYS A 130 15.03 13.91 -15.23
CA LYS A 130 14.94 12.53 -15.75
C LYS A 130 13.90 11.69 -15.00
N GLU A 131 13.72 11.94 -13.71
CA GLU A 131 12.74 11.30 -12.83
C GLU A 131 11.31 11.64 -13.27
N HIS A 132 11.02 12.92 -13.47
CA HIS A 132 9.73 13.39 -13.96
C HIS A 132 9.41 12.82 -15.35
N ALA A 133 10.38 12.84 -16.26
CA ALA A 133 10.24 12.25 -17.60
C ALA A 133 9.98 10.73 -17.53
N SER A 134 10.64 10.02 -16.61
CA SER A 134 10.44 8.58 -16.40
C SER A 134 9.03 8.27 -15.92
N PHE A 135 8.52 9.07 -14.97
CA PHE A 135 7.13 8.99 -14.51
C PHE A 135 6.13 9.25 -15.65
N LEU A 136 6.31 10.34 -16.40
CA LEU A 136 5.42 10.68 -17.52
C LEU A 136 5.41 9.57 -18.59
N LEU A 137 6.57 9.01 -18.92
CA LEU A 137 6.67 7.92 -19.88
C LEU A 137 5.93 6.67 -19.38
N ALA A 138 6.04 6.34 -18.09
CA ALA A 138 5.28 5.24 -17.49
C ALA A 138 3.76 5.52 -17.57
N ALA A 139 3.32 6.73 -17.22
CA ALA A 139 1.91 7.11 -17.26
C ALA A 139 1.32 7.07 -18.67
N ILE A 140 2.06 7.57 -19.68
CA ILE A 140 1.65 7.53 -21.10
C ILE A 140 1.59 6.08 -21.61
N LYS A 141 2.57 5.25 -21.24
CA LYS A 141 2.55 3.83 -21.60
C LYS A 141 1.32 3.15 -21.00
N TRP A 142 1.03 3.36 -19.72
CA TRP A 142 -0.16 2.81 -19.09
C TRP A 142 -1.45 3.31 -19.76
N SER A 143 -1.60 4.62 -20.01
CA SER A 143 -2.85 5.18 -20.54
C SER A 143 -3.24 4.62 -21.91
N LYS A 144 -2.26 4.29 -22.76
CA LYS A 144 -2.49 3.61 -24.05
C LYS A 144 -3.13 2.22 -23.89
N HIS A 145 -2.81 1.51 -22.82
CA HIS A 145 -3.39 0.19 -22.52
C HIS A 145 -4.70 0.32 -21.74
N ALA A 146 -4.80 1.32 -20.87
CA ALA A 146 -5.96 1.58 -20.01
C ALA A 146 -7.17 2.17 -20.77
N GLY A 147 -6.92 2.82 -21.92
CA GLY A 147 -7.94 3.31 -22.85
C GLY A 147 -8.39 2.29 -23.89
N GLY A 148 -7.96 1.02 -23.79
CA GLY A 148 -8.46 -0.05 -24.64
C GLY A 148 -9.95 -0.28 -24.39
N LEU A 149 -10.78 0.19 -25.31
CA LEU A 149 -12.21 -0.14 -25.38
C LEU A 149 -12.41 -1.65 -25.18
N PRO A 150 -13.29 -2.10 -24.26
CA PRO A 150 -13.77 -3.47 -24.27
C PRO A 150 -14.68 -3.66 -25.48
N GLY A 151 -14.10 -3.88 -26.65
CA GLY A 151 -14.86 -3.99 -27.91
C GLY A 151 -14.06 -3.70 -29.17
N GLY A 152 -12.78 -4.06 -29.21
CA GLY A 152 -12.00 -4.04 -30.45
C GLY A 152 -12.11 -5.36 -31.20
N ASP A 153 -13.29 -5.68 -31.74
CA ASP A 153 -13.34 -6.49 -32.96
C ASP A 153 -12.64 -5.67 -34.05
N ARG A 154 -11.59 -6.23 -34.64
CA ARG A 154 -10.96 -5.78 -35.88
C ARG A 154 -11.02 -6.90 -36.89
#